data_AF-A0A928G1D1-F1
#
_entry.id   AF-A0A928G1D1-F1
#
_cell.length_a   1.000
_cell.length_b   1.000
_cell.length_c   1.000
_cell.angle_alpha   90.00
_cell.angle_beta   90.00
_cell.angle_gamma   90.00
#
_symmetry.space_group_name_H-M   'P 1'
#
loop_
_entity.id
_entity.type
_entity.pdbx_description
1 polymer ?
#
loop_
_entity_poly.entity_id
_entity_poly.type
_entity_poly.pdbx_seq_one_letter_code
_entity_poly.pdbx_strand_id
1 'polypeptide(L)'
;MRRLFFVCAVVAAMVATSCERIIGGDYIKDEPKIAFEEEQMVVSAEGGEVIIPINSTGIDNVFIESDSNWIRDENGDLIPIDEWIEIVKVIDEYDAEEGTRALPMYKSAIVIKVLPNDTGYGRSATLSARSFTVSDRIIIRQPAAEQ
;
A
#
# COMPACT_ATOMS: atom_id res chain seq x y z
N MET A 1 -20.53 60.73 -40.59
CA MET A 1 -19.52 60.88 -41.67
C MET A 1 -18.31 60.04 -41.30
N ARG A 2 -17.90 59.14 -42.22
CA ARG A 2 -16.74 58.24 -42.11
C ARG A 2 -15.43 59.03 -42.14
N ARG A 3 -14.45 58.66 -41.32
CA ARG A 3 -13.03 58.70 -41.69
C ARG A 3 -12.33 57.43 -41.21
N LEU A 4 -12.02 56.58 -42.18
CA LEU A 4 -11.01 55.54 -42.09
C LEU A 4 -9.64 56.19 -41.92
N PHE A 5 -8.80 55.63 -41.05
CA PHE A 5 -7.37 55.54 -41.28
C PHE A 5 -6.92 54.10 -41.03
N PHE A 6 -6.66 53.40 -42.13
CA PHE A 6 -5.83 52.20 -42.16
C PHE A 6 -4.36 52.67 -42.04
N VAL A 7 -3.64 52.18 -41.04
CA VAL A 7 -2.19 52.01 -41.17
C VAL A 7 -1.89 50.56 -40.82
N CYS A 8 -1.48 49.84 -41.85
CA CYS A 8 -1.01 48.47 -41.82
C CYS A 8 0.37 48.48 -41.16
N ALA A 9 0.50 47.87 -39.97
CA ALA A 9 1.77 47.40 -39.45
C ALA A 9 1.59 45.90 -39.18
N VAL A 10 1.98 45.12 -40.17
CA VAL A 10 2.14 43.67 -40.08
C VAL A 10 3.25 43.41 -39.07
N VAL A 11 2.89 42.94 -37.88
CA VAL A 11 3.79 42.14 -37.05
C VAL A 11 3.08 40.85 -36.75
N ALA A 12 3.37 39.85 -37.58
CA ALA A 12 3.03 38.47 -37.32
C ALA A 12 3.83 38.02 -36.09
N ALA A 13 3.17 37.97 -34.94
CA ALA A 13 3.60 37.16 -33.81
C ALA A 13 2.46 36.18 -33.54
N MET A 14 2.64 34.96 -34.04
CA MET A 14 1.86 33.81 -33.61
C MET A 14 2.04 33.66 -32.10
N VAL A 15 1.03 34.05 -31.33
CA VAL A 15 0.90 33.61 -29.94
C VAL A 15 -0.51 33.04 -29.82
N ALA A 16 -0.60 31.75 -30.12
CA ALA A 16 -1.64 30.91 -29.60
C ALA A 16 -1.34 30.72 -28.11
N THR A 17 -2.02 31.47 -27.24
CA THR A 17 -2.15 31.09 -25.84
C THR A 17 -3.61 31.19 -25.45
N SER A 18 -4.24 30.02 -25.55
CA SER A 18 -5.25 29.45 -24.67
C SER A 18 -6.09 30.43 -23.86
N CYS A 19 -7.40 30.41 -24.12
CA CYS A 19 -8.42 30.89 -23.21
C CYS A 19 -8.36 30.11 -21.88
N GLU A 20 -7.48 30.47 -20.96
CA GLU A 20 -7.59 30.01 -19.58
C GLU A 20 -8.61 30.89 -18.85
N ARG A 21 -9.87 30.51 -19.04
CA ARG A 21 -10.94 30.82 -18.11
C ARG A 21 -10.58 30.08 -16.82
N ILE A 22 -10.10 30.82 -15.82
CA ILE A 22 -9.95 30.30 -14.44
C ILE A 22 -11.38 30.01 -13.94
N ILE A 23 -11.81 28.77 -14.12
CA ILE A 23 -12.97 28.20 -13.44
C ILE A 23 -12.39 27.58 -12.16
N GLY A 24 -12.93 27.98 -11.02
CA GLY A 24 -12.48 27.55 -9.71
C GLY A 24 -12.48 26.03 -9.54
N GLY A 25 -11.67 25.61 -8.59
CA GLY A 25 -11.59 24.25 -8.09
C GLY A 25 -10.28 24.13 -7.35
N ASP A 26 -10.35 24.10 -6.02
CA ASP A 26 -9.26 23.54 -5.23
C ASP A 26 -8.91 22.19 -5.86
N TYR A 27 -7.78 22.13 -6.56
CA TYR A 27 -7.18 20.85 -6.90
C TYR A 27 -6.68 20.29 -5.58
N ILE A 28 -7.52 19.53 -4.87
CA ILE A 28 -7.01 18.57 -3.89
C ILE A 28 -6.19 17.62 -4.75
N LYS A 29 -4.87 17.81 -4.71
CA LYS A 29 -3.92 16.89 -5.29
C LYS A 29 -4.02 15.65 -4.44
N ASP A 30 -4.83 14.69 -4.87
CA ASP A 30 -4.93 13.40 -4.18
C ASP A 30 -3.56 12.73 -4.29
N GLU A 31 -2.83 12.77 -3.17
CA GLU A 31 -1.55 12.08 -3.06
C GLU A 31 -1.83 10.60 -2.75
N PRO A 32 -1.04 9.65 -3.29
CA PRO A 32 -1.16 8.25 -2.94
C PRO A 32 -1.09 8.06 -1.43
N LYS A 33 -1.94 7.22 -0.88
CA LYS A 33 -1.97 6.90 0.55
C LYS A 33 -1.94 5.40 0.74
N ILE A 34 -1.17 4.97 1.72
CA ILE A 34 -1.19 3.60 2.24
C ILE A 34 -0.86 3.66 3.72
N ALA A 35 -1.68 2.99 4.54
CA ALA A 35 -1.49 2.92 5.98
C ALA A 35 -2.11 1.66 6.56
N PHE A 36 -1.32 0.85 7.26
CA PHE A 36 -1.84 -0.20 8.14
C PHE A 36 -2.52 0.43 9.35
N GLU A 37 -3.54 -0.23 9.89
CA GLU A 37 -4.23 0.25 11.09
C GLU A 37 -3.36 0.15 12.35
N GLU A 38 -2.42 -0.79 12.36
CA GLU A 38 -1.52 -1.09 13.47
C GLU A 38 -0.07 -1.24 12.97
N GLU A 39 0.91 -0.90 13.81
CA GLU A 39 2.33 -1.09 13.50
C GLU A 39 2.81 -2.54 13.65
N GLN A 40 2.08 -3.33 14.44
CA GLN A 40 2.39 -4.73 14.71
C GLN A 40 1.13 -5.56 14.95
N MET A 41 1.20 -6.84 14.63
CA MET A 41 0.15 -7.83 14.83
C MET A 41 0.74 -9.10 15.46
N VAL A 42 -0.02 -9.76 16.35
CA VAL A 42 0.35 -11.06 16.92
C VAL A 42 -0.59 -12.13 16.39
N VAL A 43 -0.03 -13.18 15.81
CA VAL A 43 -0.76 -14.38 15.35
C VAL A 43 -0.52 -15.51 16.35
N SER A 44 -1.53 -16.36 16.57
CA SER A 44 -1.40 -17.50 17.48
C SER A 44 -0.32 -18.48 17.02
N ALA A 45 0.22 -19.27 17.95
CA ALA A 45 1.19 -20.32 17.63
C ALA A 45 0.63 -21.40 16.70
N GLU A 46 -0.69 -21.62 16.68
CA GLU A 46 -1.36 -22.56 15.77
C GLU A 46 -1.31 -22.10 14.31
N GLY A 47 -1.09 -20.81 14.06
CA GLY A 47 -1.15 -20.22 12.73
C GLY A 47 -2.59 -20.11 12.21
N GLY A 48 -2.74 -20.01 10.89
CA GLY A 48 -4.01 -19.85 10.20
C GLY A 48 -4.01 -18.75 9.15
N GLU A 49 -5.17 -18.54 8.53
CA GLU A 49 -5.39 -17.42 7.64
C GLU A 49 -5.79 -16.18 8.45
N VAL A 50 -5.15 -15.05 8.16
CA VAL A 50 -5.36 -13.78 8.85
C VAL A 50 -5.60 -12.69 7.83
N ILE A 51 -6.60 -11.86 8.10
CA ILE A 51 -6.96 -10.70 7.27
C ILE A 51 -6.35 -9.46 7.93
N ILE A 52 -5.47 -8.77 7.21
CA ILE A 52 -4.83 -7.54 7.68
C ILE A 52 -5.48 -6.36 6.96
N PRO A 53 -6.29 -5.54 7.67
CA PRO A 53 -6.89 -4.35 7.09
C PRO A 53 -5.83 -3.29 6.80
N ILE A 54 -5.98 -2.60 5.68
CA ILE A 54 -5.09 -1.51 5.26
C ILE A 54 -5.89 -0.45 4.52
N ASN A 55 -5.66 0.81 4.85
CA ASN A 55 -6.26 1.93 4.14
C ASN A 55 -5.37 2.29 2.96
N SER A 56 -5.90 2.29 1.75
CA SER A 56 -5.10 2.49 0.55
C SER A 56 -5.88 3.19 -0.57
N THR A 57 -5.16 3.93 -1.42
CA THR A 57 -5.64 4.39 -2.74
C THR A 57 -5.48 3.31 -3.84
N GLY A 58 -5.20 2.07 -3.44
CA GLY A 58 -4.94 0.90 -4.29
C GLY A 58 -3.55 0.32 -4.05
N ILE A 59 -3.42 -1.00 -4.00
CA ILE A 59 -2.15 -1.68 -3.69
C ILE A 59 -1.49 -2.18 -4.98
N ASP A 60 -0.34 -1.61 -5.35
CA ASP A 60 0.39 -2.02 -6.56
C ASP A 60 1.49 -3.05 -6.28
N ASN A 61 1.97 -3.13 -5.05
CA ASN A 61 3.00 -4.09 -4.65
C ASN A 61 2.84 -4.49 -3.19
N VAL A 62 3.09 -5.76 -2.90
CA VAL A 62 3.10 -6.32 -1.55
C VAL A 62 4.14 -7.43 -1.46
N PHE A 63 4.87 -7.49 -0.35
CA PHE A 63 5.85 -8.54 -0.10
C PHE A 63 6.05 -8.76 1.40
N ILE A 64 6.53 -9.95 1.76
CA ILE A 64 6.86 -10.32 3.14
C ILE A 64 8.34 -10.67 3.23
N GLU A 65 9.01 -10.12 4.23
CA GLU A 65 10.38 -10.45 4.60
C GLU A 65 10.37 -11.11 5.98
N SER A 66 10.97 -12.30 6.09
CA SER A 66 11.10 -12.97 7.39
C SER A 66 12.35 -12.47 8.12
N ASP A 67 12.15 -11.74 9.22
CA ASP A 67 13.24 -11.10 9.99
C ASP A 67 13.99 -12.09 10.89
N SER A 68 13.32 -13.14 11.37
CA SER A 68 13.87 -14.11 12.32
C SER A 68 13.25 -15.47 12.09
N ASN A 69 13.98 -16.36 11.42
CA ASN A 69 13.40 -17.59 10.89
C ASN A 69 14.40 -18.76 10.91
N TRP A 70 14.92 -19.06 12.11
CA TRP A 70 15.96 -20.06 12.30
C TRP A 70 15.49 -21.13 13.29
N ILE A 71 15.78 -22.40 12.98
CA ILE A 71 15.64 -23.52 13.91
C ILE A 71 17.04 -24.03 14.28
N ARG A 72 17.22 -24.52 15.52
CA ARG A 72 18.42 -25.27 15.87
C ARG A 72 18.28 -26.72 15.44
N ASP A 73 19.26 -27.24 14.72
CA ASP A 73 19.34 -28.65 14.39
C ASP A 73 19.82 -29.49 15.60
N GLU A 74 19.95 -30.80 15.41
CA GLU A 74 20.42 -31.74 16.43
C GLU A 74 21.87 -31.45 16.90
N ASN A 75 22.64 -30.69 16.11
CA ASN A 75 24.01 -30.27 16.41
C ASN A 75 24.08 -28.88 17.06
N GLY A 76 22.94 -28.17 17.16
CA GLY A 76 22.85 -26.81 17.68
C GLY A 76 23.11 -25.72 16.64
N ASP A 77 23.24 -26.06 15.36
CA ASP A 77 23.42 -25.14 14.24
C ASP A 77 22.10 -24.48 13.85
N LEU A 78 22.14 -23.20 13.47
CA LEU A 78 20.96 -22.45 13.02
C LEU A 78 20.70 -22.75 11.53
N ILE A 79 19.60 -23.43 11.24
CA ILE A 79 19.12 -23.70 9.88
C ILE A 79 17.99 -22.72 9.56
N PRO A 80 18.02 -22.04 8.39
CA PRO A 80 16.91 -21.21 7.97
C PRO A 80 15.66 -22.06 7.70
N ILE A 81 14.51 -21.65 8.21
CA ILE A 81 13.22 -22.23 7.83
C ILE A 81 12.76 -21.51 6.56
N ASP A 82 12.48 -22.27 5.51
CA ASP A 82 11.88 -21.71 4.30
C ASP A 82 10.40 -21.36 4.57
N GLU A 83 10.08 -20.07 4.53
CA GLU A 83 8.74 -19.51 4.32
C GLU A 83 7.61 -20.06 5.24
N TRP A 84 7.55 -19.57 6.49
CA TRP A 84 6.45 -19.89 7.42
C TRP A 84 5.20 -19.02 7.25
N ILE A 85 5.27 -18.03 6.36
CA ILE A 85 4.24 -17.04 6.13
C ILE A 85 4.17 -16.72 4.63
N GLU A 86 2.97 -16.72 4.08
CA GLU A 86 2.71 -16.45 2.67
C GLU A 86 1.58 -15.43 2.48
N ILE A 87 1.66 -14.62 1.42
CA ILE A 87 0.55 -13.76 0.98
C ILE A 87 -0.37 -14.61 0.12
N VAL A 88 -1.61 -14.82 0.58
CA VAL A 88 -2.61 -15.58 -0.16
C VAL A 88 -3.31 -14.71 -1.19
N LYS A 89 -3.71 -13.50 -0.78
CA LYS A 89 -4.52 -12.61 -1.61
C LYS A 89 -4.41 -11.16 -1.16
N VAL A 90 -4.51 -10.25 -2.13
CA VAL A 90 -4.79 -8.82 -1.89
C VAL A 90 -6.21 -8.52 -2.34
N ILE A 91 -6.96 -7.77 -1.53
CA ILE A 91 -8.33 -7.35 -1.78
C ILE A 91 -8.32 -5.82 -1.78
N ASP A 92 -8.37 -5.22 -2.96
CA ASP A 92 -8.72 -3.81 -3.11
C ASP A 92 -10.25 -3.67 -2.98
N GLU A 93 -10.73 -2.56 -2.40
CA GLU A 93 -12.17 -2.27 -2.21
C GLU A 93 -12.91 -3.22 -1.23
N TYR A 94 -12.29 -3.52 -0.09
CA TYR A 94 -12.91 -4.17 1.06
C TYR A 94 -13.96 -3.25 1.72
N ASP A 95 -15.25 -3.44 1.40
CA ASP A 95 -16.39 -2.74 1.99
C ASP A 95 -16.55 -1.26 1.59
N ALA A 96 -16.63 -0.99 0.28
CA ALA A 96 -16.91 0.34 -0.25
C ALA A 96 -18.44 0.57 -0.36
N GLU A 97 -19.03 1.35 0.56
CA GLU A 97 -20.30 2.03 0.29
C GLU A 97 -20.08 3.09 -0.82
N GLU A 98 -20.99 3.18 -1.79
CA GLU A 98 -20.83 4.01 -2.99
C GLU A 98 -20.61 5.50 -2.69
N GLY A 99 -19.50 6.07 -3.22
CA GLY A 99 -19.51 7.41 -3.84
C GLY A 99 -18.55 8.48 -3.32
N THR A 100 -17.66 8.97 -4.20
CA THR A 100 -17.54 10.36 -4.74
C THR A 100 -16.09 10.80 -5.03
N ARG A 101 -15.80 11.06 -6.32
CA ARG A 101 -14.88 12.01 -7.01
C ARG A 101 -13.51 12.48 -6.43
N ALA A 102 -13.03 12.03 -5.28
CA ALA A 102 -11.60 12.01 -4.94
C ALA A 102 -11.03 10.62 -5.32
N LEU A 103 -9.71 10.41 -5.38
CA LEU A 103 -9.17 9.03 -5.40
C LEU A 103 -9.76 8.31 -4.18
N PRO A 104 -10.69 7.37 -4.38
CA PRO A 104 -11.38 6.75 -3.26
C PRO A 104 -10.33 6.06 -2.38
N MET A 105 -10.25 6.47 -1.12
CA MET A 105 -9.56 5.66 -0.11
C MET A 105 -10.44 4.46 0.14
N TYR A 106 -9.95 3.30 -0.25
CA TYR A 106 -10.61 2.06 0.01
C TYR A 106 -10.03 1.46 1.26
N LYS A 107 -10.92 0.97 2.13
CA LYS A 107 -10.53 -0.14 2.98
C LYS A 107 -10.12 -1.26 2.04
N SER A 108 -8.90 -1.72 2.18
CA SER A 108 -8.34 -2.85 1.45
C SER A 108 -7.90 -3.88 2.49
N ALA A 109 -7.62 -5.10 2.06
CA ALA A 109 -7.15 -6.13 2.97
C ALA A 109 -6.09 -7.01 2.31
N ILE A 110 -5.10 -7.41 3.10
CA ILE A 110 -4.11 -8.41 2.71
C ILE A 110 -4.40 -9.67 3.52
N VAL A 111 -4.68 -10.77 2.81
CA VAL A 111 -4.87 -12.08 3.42
C VAL A 111 -3.54 -12.80 3.41
N ILE A 112 -3.05 -13.13 4.59
CA ILE A 112 -1.85 -13.93 4.79
C ILE A 112 -2.23 -15.30 5.34
N LYS A 113 -1.36 -16.28 5.12
CA LYS A 113 -1.44 -17.58 5.77
C LYS A 113 -0.15 -17.81 6.54
N VAL A 114 -0.32 -18.21 7.79
CA VAL A 114 0.74 -18.40 8.76
C VAL A 114 0.75 -19.87 9.16
N LEU A 115 1.91 -20.52 9.09
CA LEU A 115 2.06 -21.91 9.53
C LEU A 115 2.09 -22.02 11.07
N PRO A 116 1.80 -23.19 11.65
CA PRO A 116 2.04 -23.45 13.07
C PRO A 116 3.50 -23.23 13.47
N ASN A 117 3.74 -22.87 14.73
CA ASN A 117 5.07 -22.61 15.28
C ASN A 117 5.44 -23.58 16.43
N ASP A 118 5.96 -24.73 16.03
CA ASP A 118 6.39 -25.79 16.95
C ASP A 118 7.89 -25.71 17.28
N THR A 119 8.55 -24.60 16.92
CA THR A 119 10.02 -24.47 17.01
C THR A 119 10.54 -24.23 18.43
N GLY A 120 9.66 -23.94 19.40
CA GLY A 120 10.05 -23.55 20.76
C GLY A 120 10.55 -22.11 20.89
N TYR A 121 10.62 -21.35 19.79
CA TYR A 121 11.01 -19.94 19.78
C TYR A 121 9.98 -19.07 19.06
N GLY A 122 9.85 -17.81 19.48
CA GLY A 122 9.04 -16.83 18.74
C GLY A 122 9.72 -16.44 17.43
N ARG A 123 8.91 -16.15 16.40
CA ARG A 123 9.36 -15.70 15.08
C ARG A 123 8.64 -14.44 14.63
N SER A 124 9.24 -13.71 13.69
CA SER A 124 8.66 -12.47 13.16
C SER A 124 8.97 -12.24 11.69
N ALA A 125 8.06 -11.55 11.02
CA ALA A 125 8.18 -11.13 9.64
C ALA A 125 7.63 -9.72 9.46
N THR A 126 8.16 -8.99 8.50
CA THR A 126 7.68 -7.66 8.11
C THR A 126 6.89 -7.78 6.82
N LEU A 127 5.60 -7.41 6.86
CA LEU A 127 4.75 -7.26 5.68
C LEU A 127 4.84 -5.81 5.22
N SER A 128 5.26 -5.60 3.97
CA SER A 128 5.32 -4.27 3.36
C SER A 128 4.34 -4.18 2.20
N ALA A 129 3.63 -3.05 2.11
CA ALA A 129 2.70 -2.77 1.03
C ALA A 129 2.99 -1.39 0.45
N ARG A 130 2.76 -1.23 -0.86
CA ARG A 130 2.95 0.03 -1.58
C ARG A 130 1.68 0.44 -2.32
N SER A 131 1.43 1.75 -2.31
CA SER A 131 0.51 2.44 -3.21
C SER A 131 1.29 3.52 -3.96
N PHE A 132 1.58 3.25 -5.24
CA PHE A 132 2.37 4.10 -6.13
C PHE A 132 3.76 4.46 -5.56
N THR A 133 3.87 5.63 -4.93
CA THR A 133 5.13 6.18 -4.39
C THR A 133 5.22 6.10 -2.87
N VAL A 134 4.15 5.70 -2.19
CA VAL A 134 4.10 5.62 -0.72
C VAL A 134 4.04 4.16 -0.31
N SER A 135 4.81 3.80 0.71
CA SER A 135 4.85 2.45 1.26
C SER A 135 4.61 2.51 2.76
N ASP A 136 4.01 1.46 3.29
CA ASP A 136 3.88 1.25 4.72
C ASP A 136 4.16 -0.21 5.06
N ARG A 137 4.36 -0.50 6.35
CA ARG A 137 4.70 -1.84 6.82
C ARG A 137 4.08 -2.15 8.17
N ILE A 138 3.86 -3.44 8.41
CA ILE A 138 3.41 -3.99 9.69
C ILE A 138 4.32 -5.17 10.10
N ILE A 139 4.62 -5.26 11.39
CA ILE A 139 5.41 -6.37 11.95
C ILE A 139 4.46 -7.48 12.41
N ILE A 140 4.63 -8.68 11.89
CA ILE A 140 3.86 -9.87 12.26
C ILE A 140 4.70 -10.70 13.20
N ARG A 141 4.18 -10.99 14.39
CA ARG A 141 4.84 -11.81 15.42
C ARG A 141 4.04 -13.07 15.68
N GLN A 142 4.74 -14.19 15.82
CA GLN A 142 4.14 -15.45 16.24
C GLN A 142 4.93 -16.03 17.42
N PRO A 143 4.30 -16.23 18.59
CA PRO A 143 4.95 -16.89 19.72
C PRO A 143 5.18 -18.37 19.41
N ALA A 144 6.02 -19.03 20.22
CA ALA A 144 6.13 -20.48 20.21
C ALA A 144 4.87 -21.12 20.79
N ALA A 145 4.54 -22.33 20.38
CA ALA A 145 3.53 -23.14 21.06
C ALA A 145 3.94 -23.38 22.53
N GLU A 146 2.99 -23.25 23.45
CA GLU A 146 3.18 -23.63 24.85
C GLU A 146 3.29 -25.16 24.92
N GLN A 147 4.40 -25.68 25.46
CA GLN A 147 4.67 -27.12 25.63
C GLN A 147 4.11 -27.66 26.94
#